data_AF-A0A1E7YY24-F1
#
_entry.id   AF-A0A1E7YY24-F1
#
_cell.length_a   1.000
_cell.length_b   1.000
_cell.length_c   1.000
_cell.angle_alpha   90.00
_cell.angle_beta   90.00
_cell.angle_gamma   90.00
#
_symmetry.space_group_name_H-M   'P 1'
#
loop_
_entity.id
_entity.type
_entity.pdbx_description
1 polymer ?
#
loop_
_entity_poly.entity_id
_entity_poly.type
_entity_poly.pdbx_seq_one_letter_code
_entity_poly.pdbx_strand_id
1 'polypeptide(L)'
;MVKSWQEEDGVLQPAFASRSMDCSVPKYRLPDKEMDARTAYQLIHDELMLDGNARLNLATFVTTWMEPEAERLMAETFDKNMIDKDEYPQTAEIESRCVNMLARLFHAPQQGKAVGVSAIGSSEAVMLAGMALKWRWRQEREKAGQSAQRPNLVLGRNVQVVWEKFCRYWEVEPRYLPMKEGRYTLSPEAVVAAVDAHTIGVVAVLGTTFTGEYDPVAAIHEALVPLTEKLGRPVPIHVDAASGGFVAPFLQPDLAWDFRLPQVVSINCSGHKYGLVYPGVGWALWRDRDFLPDELIFHVNYLGGDMPTFTLNFSRPGNQIVGQYYNFLRLGREGYTRILKNLQDTALWLAKALEGMGIFQVIGGGDTIPVIALRLRQDVRHYDVFAISDALRRRGWQVPAYTLPADCEDIAILRLVIREGFSRDLAELLLKDFKEAVHELDHGNAHARVHKPVFHHN
;
A
#
# COMPACT_ATOMS: atom_id res chain seq x y z
N MET A 1 46.73 41.97 -12.61
CA MET A 1 45.46 42.41 -12.01
C MET A 1 44.33 41.79 -12.80
N VAL A 2 43.84 40.63 -12.38
CA VAL A 2 42.58 40.08 -12.88
C VAL A 2 41.50 40.85 -12.12
N LYS A 3 40.68 41.64 -12.82
CA LYS A 3 39.53 42.32 -12.21
C LYS A 3 38.72 41.27 -11.46
N SER A 4 38.60 41.40 -10.15
CA SER A 4 37.59 40.67 -9.40
C SER A 4 36.25 41.18 -9.91
N TRP A 5 35.51 40.32 -10.60
CA TRP A 5 34.09 40.53 -10.87
C TRP A 5 33.38 40.53 -9.51
N GLN A 6 33.36 41.68 -8.84
CA GLN A 6 32.60 41.91 -7.64
C GLN A 6 31.27 42.57 -8.03
N GLU A 7 30.22 41.92 -7.56
CA GLU A 7 28.92 42.49 -7.15
C GLU A 7 27.88 42.94 -8.18
N GLU A 8 28.14 43.02 -9.49
CA GLU A 8 27.11 43.51 -10.44
C GLU A 8 26.40 42.45 -11.33
N ASP A 9 26.83 41.18 -11.35
CA ASP A 9 26.29 40.17 -12.30
C ASP A 9 25.26 39.19 -11.71
N GLY A 10 24.53 39.56 -10.66
CA GLY A 10 23.57 38.64 -10.00
C GLY A 10 22.43 38.13 -10.91
N VAL A 11 22.11 38.83 -12.00
CA VAL A 11 20.94 38.56 -12.85
C VAL A 11 21.29 37.80 -14.14
N LEU A 12 22.56 37.84 -14.58
CA LEU A 12 22.99 37.29 -15.88
C LEU A 12 23.86 36.02 -15.77
N GLN A 13 24.10 35.51 -14.56
CA GLN A 13 24.90 34.30 -14.38
C GLN A 13 24.12 33.04 -14.82
N PRO A 14 24.70 32.21 -15.71
CA PRO A 14 24.18 30.86 -15.98
C PRO A 14 24.08 30.05 -14.68
N ALA A 15 23.09 29.16 -14.58
CA ALA A 15 22.77 28.43 -13.34
C ALA A 15 24.01 27.79 -12.67
N PHE A 16 24.84 27.07 -13.45
CA PHE A 16 26.05 26.39 -12.97
C PHE A 16 27.30 27.27 -12.83
N ALA A 17 27.21 28.55 -13.19
CA ALA A 17 28.29 29.52 -13.05
C ALA A 17 28.09 30.43 -11.82
N SER A 18 27.02 30.23 -11.05
CA SER A 18 26.82 30.96 -9.81
C SER A 18 27.85 30.52 -8.77
N ARG A 19 28.44 31.48 -8.04
CA ARG A 19 29.39 31.22 -6.94
C ARG A 19 28.78 30.44 -5.77
N SER A 20 27.49 30.16 -5.82
CA SER A 20 26.81 29.31 -4.84
C SER A 20 26.94 27.81 -5.16
N MET A 21 27.38 27.46 -6.37
CA MET A 21 27.59 26.06 -6.81
C MET A 21 29.06 25.62 -6.81
N ASP A 22 30.02 26.52 -6.53
CA ASP A 22 31.46 26.21 -6.49
C ASP A 22 31.96 25.73 -5.11
N CYS A 23 31.07 25.73 -4.11
CA CYS A 23 31.34 25.29 -2.75
C CYS A 23 30.24 24.35 -2.25
N SER A 24 30.61 23.45 -1.32
CA SER A 24 29.62 22.57 -0.68
C SER A 24 28.64 23.41 0.14
N VAL A 25 27.33 23.20 -0.06
CA VAL A 25 26.28 23.79 0.77
C VAL A 25 26.24 23.18 2.19
N PRO A 26 25.74 23.92 3.20
CA PRO A 26 25.53 23.36 4.54
C PRO A 26 24.53 22.20 4.52
N LYS A 27 24.93 21.05 5.09
CA LYS A 27 24.09 19.82 5.14
C LYS A 27 23.43 19.56 6.50
N TYR A 28 24.03 20.09 7.57
CA TYR A 28 23.65 19.77 8.96
C TYR A 28 23.36 21.00 9.82
N ARG A 29 23.21 22.17 9.18
CA ARG A 29 22.80 23.42 9.81
C ARG A 29 22.06 24.27 8.79
N LEU A 30 21.17 25.14 9.27
CA LEU A 30 20.53 26.14 8.42
C LEU A 30 21.60 27.10 7.85
N PRO A 31 21.56 27.44 6.55
CA PRO A 31 22.48 28.42 5.98
C PRO A 31 22.32 29.81 6.63
N ASP A 32 23.44 30.52 6.85
CA ASP A 32 23.44 31.85 7.46
C ASP A 32 22.93 32.96 6.50
N LYS A 33 22.80 32.66 5.20
CA LYS A 33 22.38 33.59 4.13
C LYS A 33 21.38 32.94 3.18
N GLU A 34 20.59 33.77 2.52
CA GLU A 34 19.70 33.36 1.44
C GLU A 34 20.47 32.89 0.20
N MET A 35 19.78 32.16 -0.67
CA MET A 35 20.28 31.64 -1.95
C MET A 35 19.25 31.92 -3.03
N ASP A 36 19.71 32.18 -4.26
CA ASP A 36 18.83 32.30 -5.42
C ASP A 36 17.98 31.04 -5.61
N ALA A 37 16.69 31.21 -5.92
CA ALA A 37 15.74 30.12 -6.01
C ALA A 37 16.09 29.10 -7.11
N ARG A 38 16.68 29.54 -8.24
CA ARG A 38 17.10 28.63 -9.32
C ARG A 38 18.31 27.82 -8.90
N THR A 39 19.22 28.42 -8.14
CA THR A 39 20.38 27.72 -7.58
C THR A 39 19.92 26.65 -6.57
N ALA A 40 19.03 27.00 -5.64
CA ALA A 40 18.49 26.05 -4.67
C ALA A 40 17.76 24.89 -5.37
N TYR A 41 16.95 25.19 -6.39
CA TYR A 41 16.29 24.17 -7.21
C TYR A 41 17.31 23.24 -7.87
N GLN A 42 18.32 23.77 -8.56
CA GLN A 42 19.24 22.94 -9.33
C GLN A 42 20.07 22.02 -8.42
N LEU A 43 20.54 22.51 -7.28
CA LEU A 43 21.30 21.71 -6.32
C LEU A 43 20.47 20.53 -5.78
N ILE A 44 19.22 20.78 -5.39
CA ILE A 44 18.31 19.73 -4.93
C ILE A 44 17.97 18.77 -6.08
N HIS A 45 17.70 19.31 -7.27
CA HIS A 45 17.39 18.52 -8.46
C HIS A 45 18.54 17.58 -8.84
N ASP A 46 19.79 18.04 -8.77
CA ASP A 46 20.98 17.24 -9.06
C ASP A 46 21.18 16.12 -8.02
N GLU A 47 20.95 16.40 -6.73
CA GLU A 47 20.98 15.37 -5.70
C GLU A 47 19.89 14.31 -5.93
N LEU A 48 18.67 14.72 -6.32
CA LEU A 48 17.56 13.81 -6.59
C LEU A 48 17.75 12.96 -7.85
N MET A 49 18.71 13.27 -8.75
CA MET A 49 19.07 12.37 -9.85
C MET A 49 19.67 11.04 -9.37
N LEU A 50 20.14 10.98 -8.13
CA LEU A 50 20.67 9.76 -7.51
C LEU A 50 19.56 8.79 -7.08
N ASP A 51 18.31 9.24 -7.02
CA ASP A 51 17.18 8.34 -6.85
C ASP A 51 16.96 7.49 -8.10
N GLY A 52 16.55 6.24 -7.88
CA GLY A 52 16.22 5.34 -8.96
C GLY A 52 14.97 5.80 -9.73
N ASN A 53 14.92 5.53 -11.04
CA ASN A 53 13.73 5.82 -11.83
C ASN A 53 12.52 5.01 -11.32
N ALA A 54 11.48 5.70 -10.84
CA ALA A 54 10.28 5.08 -10.28
C ALA A 54 9.54 4.16 -11.27
N ARG A 55 9.66 4.41 -12.58
CA ARG A 55 9.07 3.56 -13.64
C ARG A 55 9.72 2.19 -13.75
N LEU A 56 10.97 2.06 -13.32
CA LEU A 56 11.73 0.81 -13.28
C LEU A 56 11.73 0.17 -11.88
N ASN A 57 11.01 0.77 -10.93
CA ASN A 57 10.87 0.22 -9.59
C ASN A 57 9.76 -0.83 -9.54
N LEU A 58 10.10 -2.12 -9.59
CA LEU A 58 9.13 -3.22 -9.46
C LEU A 58 8.89 -3.63 -8.00
N ALA A 59 9.57 -2.99 -7.04
CA ALA A 59 9.38 -3.23 -5.62
C ALA A 59 8.09 -2.59 -5.10
N THR A 60 7.80 -1.36 -5.52
CA THR A 60 6.69 -0.59 -4.95
C THR A 60 5.33 -1.05 -5.47
N PHE A 61 4.30 -0.92 -4.63
CA PHE A 61 2.90 -1.01 -5.06
C PHE A 61 2.31 0.32 -5.50
N VAL A 62 3.03 1.41 -5.24
CA VAL A 62 2.53 2.77 -5.39
C VAL A 62 2.53 3.18 -6.87
N THR A 63 1.52 3.93 -7.28
CA THR A 63 1.43 4.52 -8.62
C THR A 63 2.63 5.41 -8.92
N THR A 64 3.15 5.31 -10.14
CA THR A 64 4.34 6.05 -10.60
C THR A 64 4.09 6.81 -11.90
N TRP A 65 2.82 6.89 -12.31
CA TRP A 65 2.39 7.60 -13.51
C TRP A 65 0.90 7.92 -13.38
N MET A 66 0.52 9.12 -13.79
CA MET A 66 -0.87 9.54 -13.99
C MET A 66 -0.95 10.32 -15.31
N GLU A 67 -2.17 10.51 -15.84
CA GLU A 67 -2.39 11.35 -17.01
C GLU A 67 -1.96 12.81 -16.72
N PRO A 68 -1.39 13.57 -17.69
CA PRO A 68 -0.98 14.96 -17.48
C PRO A 68 -2.09 15.88 -16.97
N GLU A 69 -3.34 15.60 -17.34
CA GLU A 69 -4.52 16.33 -16.84
C GLU A 69 -4.72 16.11 -15.34
N ALA A 70 -4.46 14.90 -14.82
CA ALA A 70 -4.50 14.61 -13.40
C ALA A 70 -3.37 15.32 -12.66
N GLU A 71 -2.15 15.30 -13.21
CA GLU A 71 -1.00 16.02 -12.66
C GLU A 71 -1.27 17.52 -12.55
N ARG A 72 -1.86 18.11 -13.59
CA ARG A 72 -2.27 19.50 -13.59
C ARG A 72 -3.29 19.81 -12.51
N LEU A 73 -4.36 19.01 -12.39
CA LEU A 73 -5.36 19.19 -11.34
C LEU A 73 -4.77 19.05 -9.93
N MET A 74 -3.86 18.09 -9.75
CA MET A 74 -3.17 17.90 -8.47
C MET A 74 -2.24 19.07 -8.13
N ALA A 75 -1.60 19.67 -9.13
CA ALA A 75 -0.75 20.85 -8.94
C ALA A 75 -1.57 22.11 -8.62
N GLU A 76 -2.71 22.29 -9.29
CA GLU A 76 -3.65 23.40 -9.05
C GLU A 76 -4.31 23.33 -7.66
N THR A 77 -4.16 22.22 -6.93
CA THR A 77 -4.80 21.98 -5.63
C THR A 77 -3.83 21.66 -4.48
N PHE A 78 -2.52 21.90 -4.63
CA PHE A 78 -1.53 21.69 -3.56
C PHE A 78 -1.83 22.49 -2.29
N ASP A 79 -2.48 23.66 -2.42
CA ASP A 79 -2.80 24.59 -1.35
C ASP A 79 -4.09 24.24 -0.58
N LYS A 80 -4.88 23.27 -1.06
CA LYS A 80 -6.17 22.92 -0.46
C LYS A 80 -5.96 22.02 0.75
N ASN A 81 -6.17 22.55 1.95
CA ASN A 81 -6.05 21.78 3.19
C ASN A 81 -7.33 20.97 3.46
N MET A 82 -7.22 19.65 3.52
CA MET A 82 -8.39 18.75 3.61
C MET A 82 -9.18 18.89 4.91
N ILE A 83 -8.53 19.31 6.00
CA ILE A 83 -9.21 19.44 7.31
C ILE A 83 -10.07 20.71 7.41
N ASP A 84 -9.76 21.74 6.62
CA ASP A 84 -10.48 23.02 6.61
C ASP A 84 -11.73 22.91 5.72
N LYS A 85 -12.68 22.07 6.14
CA LYS A 85 -13.85 21.70 5.33
C LYS A 85 -14.80 22.85 5.03
N ASP A 86 -14.84 23.89 5.86
CA ASP A 86 -15.66 25.10 5.60
C ASP A 86 -15.00 26.01 4.55
N GLU A 87 -13.67 26.07 4.55
CA GLU A 87 -12.87 26.92 3.66
C GLU A 87 -12.70 26.26 2.29
N TYR A 88 -12.69 24.91 2.24
CA TYR A 88 -12.60 24.12 1.03
C TYR A 88 -13.78 23.12 0.91
N PRO A 89 -15.04 23.61 0.89
CA PRO A 89 -16.22 22.76 0.97
C PRO A 89 -16.38 21.88 -0.28
N GLN A 90 -15.88 22.35 -1.43
CA GLN A 90 -15.92 21.57 -2.66
C GLN A 90 -14.93 20.39 -2.63
N THR A 91 -13.78 20.54 -1.96
CA THR A 91 -12.83 19.44 -1.73
C THR A 91 -13.42 18.42 -0.76
N ALA A 92 -14.08 18.89 0.31
CA ALA A 92 -14.80 18.03 1.26
C ALA A 92 -15.94 17.24 0.61
N GLU A 93 -16.69 17.87 -0.29
CA GLU A 93 -17.73 17.21 -1.07
C GLU A 93 -17.13 16.17 -2.04
N ILE A 94 -15.97 16.43 -2.64
CA ILE A 94 -15.26 15.44 -3.47
C ILE A 94 -14.82 14.22 -2.64
N GLU A 95 -14.30 14.43 -1.43
CA GLU A 95 -14.00 13.32 -0.49
C GLU A 95 -15.26 12.48 -0.22
N SER A 96 -16.37 13.14 0.12
CA SER A 96 -17.67 12.50 0.36
C SER A 96 -18.11 11.66 -0.84
N ARG A 97 -17.98 12.18 -2.07
CA ARG A 97 -18.30 11.44 -3.30
C ARG A 97 -17.41 10.20 -3.46
N CYS A 98 -16.12 10.31 -3.18
CA CYS A 98 -15.19 9.17 -3.25
C CYS A 98 -15.56 8.08 -2.23
N VAL A 99 -15.83 8.45 -0.97
CA VAL A 99 -16.31 7.51 0.06
C VAL A 99 -17.57 6.79 -0.41
N ASN A 100 -18.52 7.54 -0.97
CA ASN A 100 -19.78 7.01 -1.47
C ASN A 100 -19.61 6.10 -2.70
N MET A 101 -18.68 6.41 -3.61
CA MET A 101 -18.37 5.55 -4.76
C MET A 101 -17.73 4.24 -4.31
N LEU A 102 -16.77 4.30 -3.38
CA LEU A 102 -16.09 3.12 -2.86
C LEU A 102 -17.00 2.24 -2.01
N ALA A 103 -17.83 2.84 -1.14
CA ALA A 103 -18.82 2.09 -0.37
C ALA A 103 -19.76 1.29 -1.28
N ARG A 104 -20.23 1.88 -2.39
CA ARG A 104 -21.04 1.16 -3.40
C ARG A 104 -20.23 0.12 -4.15
N LEU A 105 -18.96 0.41 -4.49
CA LEU A 105 -18.06 -0.55 -5.14
C LEU A 105 -17.85 -1.80 -4.29
N PHE A 106 -17.86 -1.66 -2.96
CA PHE A 106 -17.71 -2.75 -1.99
C PHE A 106 -19.03 -3.25 -1.42
N HIS A 107 -20.15 -2.94 -2.07
CA HIS A 107 -21.49 -3.42 -1.71
C HIS A 107 -21.92 -3.08 -0.28
N ALA A 108 -21.50 -1.92 0.25
CA ALA A 108 -22.00 -1.43 1.53
C ALA A 108 -23.55 -1.32 1.48
N PRO A 109 -24.26 -1.65 2.58
CA PRO A 109 -25.69 -1.44 2.69
C PRO A 109 -26.10 -0.02 2.26
N GLN A 110 -27.10 0.08 1.37
CA GLN A 110 -27.50 1.35 0.76
C GLN A 110 -28.47 2.17 1.63
N GLN A 111 -28.74 1.74 2.86
CA GLN A 111 -29.60 2.48 3.79
C GLN A 111 -28.78 3.60 4.45
N GLY A 112 -28.99 4.83 3.99
CA GLY A 112 -28.33 6.03 4.53
C GLY A 112 -27.05 6.44 3.80
N LYS A 113 -26.30 7.36 4.40
CA LYS A 113 -25.01 7.83 3.86
C LYS A 113 -23.92 6.79 4.14
N ALA A 114 -23.02 6.60 3.19
CA ALA A 114 -21.83 5.78 3.40
C ALA A 114 -21.01 6.29 4.60
N VAL A 115 -20.48 5.38 5.41
CA VAL A 115 -19.64 5.70 6.57
C VAL A 115 -18.19 5.42 6.21
N GLY A 116 -17.38 6.47 6.14
CA GLY A 116 -15.99 6.34 5.73
C GLY A 116 -15.26 7.67 5.68
N VAL A 117 -13.95 7.58 5.51
CA VAL A 117 -13.04 8.73 5.54
C VAL A 117 -11.83 8.48 4.64
N SER A 118 -11.27 9.55 4.06
CA SER A 118 -9.96 9.46 3.43
C SER A 118 -8.84 9.53 4.48
N ALA A 119 -7.75 8.86 4.17
CA ALA A 119 -6.53 8.79 4.96
C ALA A 119 -5.32 9.09 4.06
N ILE A 120 -4.13 9.31 4.63
CA ILE A 120 -2.89 9.43 3.84
C ILE A 120 -2.56 8.11 3.10
N GLY A 121 -3.02 6.99 3.63
CA GLY A 121 -2.82 5.67 3.07
C GLY A 121 -3.52 4.59 3.89
N SER A 122 -3.40 3.33 3.46
CA SER A 122 -3.96 2.24 4.25
C SER A 122 -3.38 2.16 5.66
N SER A 123 -2.17 2.66 5.91
CA SER A 123 -1.61 2.62 7.26
C SER A 123 -2.42 3.39 8.30
N GLU A 124 -2.91 4.58 7.98
CA GLU A 124 -3.81 5.33 8.85
C GLU A 124 -5.20 4.68 8.86
N ALA A 125 -5.70 4.25 7.70
CA ALA A 125 -7.01 3.60 7.59
C ALA A 125 -7.14 2.33 8.45
N VAL A 126 -6.12 1.47 8.51
CA VAL A 126 -6.14 0.28 9.37
C VAL A 126 -6.10 0.63 10.85
N MET A 127 -5.40 1.71 11.24
CA MET A 127 -5.36 2.15 12.63
C MET A 127 -6.74 2.66 13.06
N LEU A 128 -7.41 3.43 12.20
CA LEU A 128 -8.79 3.88 12.41
C LEU A 128 -9.75 2.69 12.54
N ALA A 129 -9.65 1.72 11.63
CA ALA A 129 -10.47 0.51 11.69
C ALA A 129 -10.19 -0.34 12.93
N GLY A 130 -8.93 -0.52 13.30
CA GLY A 130 -8.51 -1.22 14.51
C GLY A 130 -9.00 -0.54 15.78
N MET A 131 -8.95 0.80 15.86
CA MET A 131 -9.54 1.56 16.96
C MET A 131 -11.04 1.31 17.06
N ALA A 132 -11.78 1.35 15.95
CA ALA A 132 -13.21 1.08 15.93
C ALA A 132 -13.53 -0.34 16.41
N LEU A 133 -12.77 -1.36 15.98
CA LEU A 133 -12.89 -2.74 16.47
C LEU A 133 -12.64 -2.82 17.99
N LYS A 134 -11.56 -2.21 18.47
CA LYS A 134 -11.18 -2.23 19.89
C LYS A 134 -12.24 -1.54 20.76
N TRP A 135 -12.72 -0.36 20.37
CA TRP A 135 -13.73 0.39 21.13
C TRP A 135 -15.06 -0.35 21.17
N ARG A 136 -15.51 -0.90 20.02
CA ARG A 136 -16.76 -1.64 19.97
C ARG A 136 -16.71 -2.89 20.84
N TRP A 137 -15.64 -3.68 20.74
CA TRP A 137 -15.42 -4.84 21.63
C TRP A 137 -15.42 -4.43 23.10
N ARG A 138 -14.75 -3.32 23.46
CA ARG A 138 -14.71 -2.80 24.82
C ARG A 138 -16.12 -2.46 25.32
N GLN A 139 -16.89 -1.70 24.55
CA GLN A 139 -18.25 -1.30 24.92
C GLN A 139 -19.17 -2.52 25.07
N GLU A 140 -19.06 -3.52 24.19
CA GLU A 140 -19.81 -4.79 24.29
C GLU A 140 -19.47 -5.53 25.59
N ARG A 141 -18.19 -5.63 25.94
CA ARG A 141 -17.72 -6.28 27.17
C ARG A 141 -18.19 -5.55 28.43
N GLU A 142 -18.04 -4.24 28.47
CA GLU A 142 -18.46 -3.40 29.60
C GLU A 142 -19.98 -3.45 29.80
N LYS A 143 -20.77 -3.40 28.71
CA LYS A 143 -22.24 -3.58 28.76
C LYS A 143 -22.65 -4.96 29.29
N ALA A 144 -21.86 -6.00 29.00
CA ALA A 144 -22.09 -7.35 29.51
C ALA A 144 -21.55 -7.57 30.95
N GLY A 145 -20.98 -6.54 31.61
CA GLY A 145 -20.35 -6.68 32.92
C GLY A 145 -19.09 -7.54 32.92
N GLN A 146 -18.44 -7.70 31.76
CA GLN A 146 -17.26 -8.53 31.56
C GLN A 146 -15.99 -7.68 31.49
N SER A 147 -14.83 -8.27 31.80
CA SER A 147 -13.55 -7.57 31.72
C SER A 147 -13.22 -7.17 30.28
N ALA A 148 -13.00 -5.87 30.03
CA ALA A 148 -12.48 -5.35 28.77
C ALA A 148 -10.94 -5.20 28.76
N GLN A 149 -10.24 -6.04 29.54
CA GLN A 149 -8.78 -6.08 29.57
C GLN A 149 -8.23 -7.12 28.57
N ARG A 150 -6.98 -6.89 28.13
CA ARG A 150 -6.21 -7.79 27.24
C ARG A 150 -6.93 -8.14 25.92
N PRO A 151 -7.30 -7.13 25.10
CA PRO A 151 -7.81 -7.41 23.76
C PRO A 151 -6.77 -8.15 22.92
N ASN A 152 -7.22 -9.06 22.07
CA ASN A 152 -6.37 -9.68 21.04
C ASN A 152 -6.95 -9.46 19.63
N LEU A 153 -6.10 -9.51 18.62
CA LEU A 153 -6.47 -9.46 17.20
C LEU A 153 -5.91 -10.72 16.52
N VAL A 154 -6.74 -11.40 15.73
CA VAL A 154 -6.31 -12.59 14.96
C VAL A 154 -5.94 -12.14 13.55
N LEU A 155 -4.72 -12.46 13.13
CA LEU A 155 -4.16 -12.06 11.85
C LEU A 155 -3.12 -13.07 11.36
N GLY A 156 -2.87 -13.16 10.06
CA GLY A 156 -1.80 -14.01 9.55
C GLY A 156 -0.42 -13.37 9.66
N ARG A 157 0.63 -14.17 9.54
CA ARG A 157 2.00 -13.66 9.32
C ARG A 157 2.16 -12.90 7.99
N ASN A 158 1.17 -12.98 7.11
CA ASN A 158 1.09 -12.30 5.80
C ASN A 158 0.64 -10.84 5.87
N VAL A 159 0.29 -10.32 7.05
CA VAL A 159 -0.07 -8.91 7.20
C VAL A 159 1.10 -7.98 6.90
N GLN A 160 0.76 -6.75 6.51
CA GLN A 160 1.72 -5.67 6.44
C GLN A 160 2.07 -5.18 7.86
N VAL A 161 3.31 -4.71 8.05
CA VAL A 161 3.88 -4.26 9.35
C VAL A 161 3.00 -3.28 10.14
N VAL A 162 2.09 -2.56 9.48
CA VAL A 162 1.19 -1.62 10.13
C VAL A 162 0.27 -2.28 11.15
N TRP A 163 -0.13 -3.54 10.94
CA TRP A 163 -0.92 -4.27 11.93
C TRP A 163 -0.12 -4.54 13.20
N GLU A 164 1.19 -4.75 13.09
CA GLU A 164 2.09 -4.85 14.25
C GLU A 164 2.19 -3.51 14.98
N LYS A 165 2.29 -2.39 14.22
CA LYS A 165 2.26 -1.04 14.78
C LYS A 165 0.96 -0.77 15.53
N PHE A 166 -0.19 -1.11 14.93
CA PHE A 166 -1.48 -0.99 15.59
C PHE A 166 -1.52 -1.80 16.89
N CYS A 167 -1.16 -3.08 16.83
CA CYS A 167 -1.16 -3.95 18.01
C CYS A 167 -0.25 -3.40 19.13
N ARG A 168 0.93 -2.88 18.77
CA ARG A 168 1.86 -2.28 19.73
C ARG A 168 1.33 -0.98 20.33
N TYR A 169 0.87 -0.04 19.50
CA TYR A 169 0.50 1.30 19.95
C TYR A 169 -0.83 1.31 20.71
N TRP A 170 -1.74 0.38 20.42
CA TRP A 170 -3.02 0.24 21.10
C TRP A 170 -3.07 -0.94 22.08
N GLU A 171 -1.94 -1.53 22.46
CA GLU A 171 -1.87 -2.60 23.47
C GLU A 171 -2.85 -3.75 23.19
N VAL A 172 -2.88 -4.19 21.93
CA VAL A 172 -3.66 -5.35 21.48
C VAL A 172 -2.69 -6.51 21.26
N GLU A 173 -2.97 -7.67 21.85
CA GLU A 173 -2.17 -8.88 21.66
C GLU A 173 -2.34 -9.39 20.21
N PRO A 174 -1.27 -9.44 19.39
CA PRO A 174 -1.37 -10.00 18.06
C PRO A 174 -1.31 -11.54 18.13
N ARG A 175 -2.33 -12.20 17.61
CA ARG A 175 -2.36 -13.66 17.42
C ARG A 175 -2.05 -13.99 15.97
N TYR A 176 -0.76 -14.14 15.70
CA TYR A 176 -0.26 -14.47 14.37
C TYR A 176 -0.55 -15.93 14.02
N LEU A 177 -1.23 -16.13 12.89
CA LEU A 177 -1.40 -17.43 12.27
C LEU A 177 -0.23 -17.72 11.32
N PRO A 178 0.40 -18.90 11.41
CA PRO A 178 1.64 -19.20 10.69
C PRO A 178 1.43 -19.29 9.18
N MET A 179 2.43 -18.87 8.41
CA MET A 179 2.51 -19.27 6.99
C MET A 179 2.99 -20.71 6.87
N LYS A 180 2.67 -21.37 5.76
CA LYS A 180 3.24 -22.67 5.41
C LYS A 180 3.63 -22.69 3.94
N GLU A 181 4.69 -23.41 3.60
CA GLU A 181 5.03 -23.65 2.19
C GLU A 181 3.83 -24.27 1.45
N GLY A 182 3.50 -23.72 0.28
CA GLY A 182 2.31 -24.11 -0.49
C GLY A 182 0.98 -23.54 0.02
N ARG A 183 0.97 -22.82 1.16
CA ARG A 183 -0.19 -22.06 1.66
C ARG A 183 0.27 -20.84 2.46
N TYR A 184 0.44 -19.71 1.78
CA TYR A 184 0.91 -18.45 2.37
C TYR A 184 -0.24 -17.52 2.83
N THR A 185 -1.47 -18.00 2.76
CA THR A 185 -2.70 -17.31 3.19
C THR A 185 -3.31 -17.95 4.43
N LEU A 186 -4.29 -17.25 5.02
CA LEU A 186 -5.04 -17.73 6.17
C LEU A 186 -5.84 -19.00 5.86
N SER A 187 -5.88 -19.92 6.83
CA SER A 187 -6.81 -21.05 6.82
C SER A 187 -7.98 -20.81 7.79
N PRO A 188 -9.24 -20.99 7.37
CA PRO A 188 -10.41 -20.79 8.24
C PRO A 188 -10.33 -21.58 9.56
N GLU A 189 -9.78 -22.79 9.54
CA GLU A 189 -9.66 -23.64 10.73
C GLU A 189 -8.71 -23.03 11.77
N ALA A 190 -7.58 -22.47 11.32
CA ALA A 190 -6.63 -21.80 12.20
C ALA A 190 -7.20 -20.49 12.78
N VAL A 191 -8.01 -19.78 11.99
CA VAL A 191 -8.73 -18.59 12.47
C VAL A 191 -9.68 -18.98 13.62
N VAL A 192 -10.54 -19.98 13.39
CA VAL A 192 -11.49 -20.46 14.41
C VAL A 192 -10.78 -20.92 15.69
N ALA A 193 -9.64 -21.60 15.55
CA ALA A 193 -8.86 -22.07 16.70
C ALA A 193 -8.22 -20.95 17.54
N ALA A 194 -7.95 -19.78 16.93
CA ALA A 194 -7.30 -18.66 17.59
C ALA A 194 -8.26 -17.61 18.18
N VAL A 195 -9.55 -17.70 17.83
CA VAL A 195 -10.59 -16.76 18.29
C VAL A 195 -11.09 -17.13 19.69
N ASP A 196 -11.23 -16.12 20.55
CA ASP A 196 -11.87 -16.24 21.86
C ASP A 196 -12.71 -15.00 22.22
N ALA A 197 -13.19 -14.94 23.48
CA ALA A 197 -14.00 -13.83 23.98
C ALA A 197 -13.27 -12.48 23.96
N HIS A 198 -11.92 -12.46 24.02
CA HIS A 198 -11.09 -11.26 24.00
C HIS A 198 -10.70 -10.80 22.58
N THR A 199 -11.07 -11.57 21.55
CA THR A 199 -10.76 -11.23 20.15
C THR A 199 -11.59 -10.05 19.66
N ILE A 200 -10.95 -8.92 19.38
CA ILE A 200 -11.62 -7.71 18.87
C ILE A 200 -12.03 -7.84 17.41
N GLY A 201 -11.40 -8.78 16.67
CA GLY A 201 -11.72 -9.09 15.29
C GLY A 201 -10.68 -9.99 14.63
N VAL A 202 -10.95 -10.32 13.37
CA VAL A 202 -10.05 -11.04 12.46
C VAL A 202 -9.66 -10.11 11.32
N VAL A 203 -8.38 -10.06 10.96
CA VAL A 203 -7.89 -9.35 9.77
C VAL A 203 -7.66 -10.36 8.66
N ALA A 204 -8.33 -10.16 7.53
CA ALA A 204 -8.08 -10.90 6.30
C ALA A 204 -7.48 -9.95 5.24
N VAL A 205 -6.42 -10.38 4.56
CA VAL A 205 -5.70 -9.58 3.58
C VAL A 205 -6.17 -9.93 2.16
N LEU A 206 -6.72 -8.95 1.45
CA LEU A 206 -7.07 -9.08 0.04
C LEU A 206 -5.92 -8.54 -0.81
N GLY A 207 -4.93 -9.41 -1.03
CA GLY A 207 -3.76 -9.16 -1.87
C GLY A 207 -2.52 -9.00 -1.01
N THR A 208 -1.94 -10.12 -0.57
CA THR A 208 -0.78 -10.12 0.34
C THR A 208 0.38 -9.34 -0.25
N THR A 209 1.14 -8.65 0.58
CA THR A 209 2.32 -7.91 0.10
C THR A 209 3.44 -8.83 -0.37
N PHE A 210 3.47 -10.08 0.10
CA PHE A 210 4.54 -11.03 -0.18
C PHE A 210 4.32 -11.75 -1.51
N THR A 211 3.16 -12.42 -1.65
CA THR A 211 2.86 -13.33 -2.77
C THR A 211 1.76 -12.81 -3.69
N GLY A 212 0.99 -11.81 -3.27
CA GLY A 212 -0.14 -11.26 -4.03
C GLY A 212 -1.45 -12.03 -3.86
N GLU A 213 -1.46 -13.15 -3.13
CA GLU A 213 -2.64 -13.99 -2.93
C GLU A 213 -3.75 -13.30 -2.14
N TYR A 214 -4.97 -13.85 -2.22
CA TYR A 214 -6.12 -13.42 -1.41
C TYR A 214 -6.32 -14.37 -0.24
N ASP A 215 -6.47 -13.84 0.97
CA ASP A 215 -7.03 -14.63 2.06
C ASP A 215 -8.48 -15.05 1.69
N PRO A 216 -8.93 -16.25 2.09
CA PRO A 216 -10.25 -16.77 1.71
C PRO A 216 -11.36 -16.15 2.58
N VAL A 217 -11.65 -14.86 2.37
CA VAL A 217 -12.55 -14.06 3.23
C VAL A 217 -13.93 -14.70 3.40
N ALA A 218 -14.55 -15.19 2.33
CA ALA A 218 -15.83 -15.90 2.40
C ALA A 218 -15.75 -17.17 3.25
N ALA A 219 -14.71 -17.99 3.10
CA ALA A 219 -14.56 -19.20 3.90
C ALA A 219 -14.27 -18.88 5.38
N ILE A 220 -13.52 -17.82 5.66
CA ILE A 220 -13.31 -17.32 7.03
C ILE A 220 -14.64 -16.85 7.61
N HIS A 221 -15.45 -16.11 6.85
CA HIS A 221 -16.79 -15.70 7.25
C HIS A 221 -17.64 -16.91 7.64
N GLU A 222 -17.81 -17.89 6.75
CA GLU A 222 -18.60 -19.09 7.02
C GLU A 222 -18.11 -19.84 8.27
N ALA A 223 -16.80 -19.96 8.47
CA ALA A 223 -16.22 -20.63 9.63
C ALA A 223 -16.46 -19.88 10.96
N LEU A 224 -16.58 -18.55 10.92
CA LEU A 224 -16.85 -17.73 12.11
C LEU A 224 -18.35 -17.67 12.48
N VAL A 225 -19.27 -17.90 11.53
CA VAL A 225 -20.72 -17.82 11.80
C VAL A 225 -21.13 -18.70 13.00
N PRO A 226 -20.77 -19.99 13.08
CA PRO A 226 -21.12 -20.85 14.22
C PRO A 226 -20.51 -20.41 15.56
N LEU A 227 -19.41 -19.65 15.55
CA LEU A 227 -18.81 -19.12 16.78
C LEU A 227 -19.66 -18.02 17.42
N THR A 228 -20.53 -17.37 16.65
CA THR A 228 -21.40 -16.29 17.14
C THR A 228 -22.27 -16.77 18.30
N GLU A 229 -22.91 -17.92 18.16
CA GLU A 229 -23.75 -18.51 19.20
C GLU A 229 -22.94 -18.90 20.42
N LYS A 230 -21.75 -19.50 20.22
CA LYS A 230 -20.85 -19.94 21.29
C LYS A 230 -20.29 -18.77 22.11
N LEU A 231 -19.96 -17.66 21.46
CA LEU A 231 -19.37 -16.47 22.09
C LEU A 231 -20.42 -15.46 22.55
N GLY A 232 -21.68 -15.63 22.16
CA GLY A 232 -22.77 -14.69 22.42
C GLY A 232 -22.64 -13.37 21.66
N ARG A 233 -21.75 -13.30 20.67
CA ARG A 233 -21.52 -12.13 19.80
C ARG A 233 -20.86 -12.54 18.48
N PRO A 234 -21.11 -11.82 17.38
CA PRO A 234 -20.39 -12.06 16.13
C PRO A 234 -18.92 -11.63 16.25
N VAL A 235 -18.05 -12.31 15.51
CA VAL A 235 -16.62 -11.97 15.44
C VAL A 235 -16.40 -11.13 14.19
N PRO A 236 -16.11 -9.83 14.31
CA PRO A 236 -15.98 -8.97 13.14
C PRO A 236 -14.73 -9.31 12.33
N ILE A 237 -14.87 -9.23 11.02
CA ILE A 237 -13.80 -9.28 10.03
C ILE A 237 -13.53 -7.86 9.55
N HIS A 238 -12.27 -7.46 9.60
CA HIS A 238 -11.76 -6.34 8.84
C HIS A 238 -10.99 -6.87 7.63
N VAL A 239 -11.27 -6.33 6.45
CA VAL A 239 -10.54 -6.70 5.24
C VAL A 239 -9.50 -5.64 4.91
N ASP A 240 -8.23 -6.02 5.03
CA ASP A 240 -7.13 -5.23 4.51
C ASP A 240 -7.04 -5.40 3.00
N ALA A 241 -7.80 -4.58 2.29
CA ALA A 241 -7.86 -4.55 0.84
C ALA A 241 -6.97 -3.44 0.25
N ALA A 242 -5.82 -3.15 0.89
CA ALA A 242 -4.91 -2.09 0.47
C ALA A 242 -4.59 -2.13 -1.03
N SER A 243 -4.32 -3.32 -1.57
CA SER A 243 -4.12 -3.54 -3.01
C SER A 243 -5.39 -4.07 -3.68
N GLY A 244 -5.92 -5.21 -3.19
CA GLY A 244 -7.00 -5.93 -3.85
C GLY A 244 -8.34 -5.18 -3.91
N GLY A 245 -8.54 -4.16 -3.06
CA GLY A 245 -9.76 -3.36 -3.05
C GLY A 245 -10.00 -2.60 -4.36
N PHE A 246 -8.94 -2.30 -5.11
CA PHE A 246 -9.06 -1.72 -6.46
C PHE A 246 -8.82 -2.74 -7.58
N VAL A 247 -8.72 -4.03 -7.29
CA VAL A 247 -8.53 -5.09 -8.30
C VAL A 247 -9.75 -6.00 -8.37
N ALA A 248 -10.12 -6.61 -7.25
CA ALA A 248 -11.17 -7.62 -7.19
C ALA A 248 -12.53 -7.12 -7.73
N PRO A 249 -13.02 -5.89 -7.42
CA PRO A 249 -14.28 -5.41 -7.98
C PRO A 249 -14.34 -5.32 -9.51
N PHE A 250 -13.18 -5.27 -10.19
CA PHE A 250 -13.09 -5.05 -11.63
C PHE A 250 -12.70 -6.31 -12.40
N LEU A 251 -11.88 -7.18 -11.81
CA LEU A 251 -11.41 -8.42 -12.45
C LEU A 251 -12.13 -9.67 -11.94
N GLN A 252 -12.59 -9.67 -10.68
CA GLN A 252 -13.26 -10.80 -10.04
C GLN A 252 -14.55 -10.34 -9.32
N PRO A 253 -15.53 -9.73 -10.01
CA PRO A 253 -16.71 -9.11 -9.37
C PRO A 253 -17.56 -10.10 -8.56
N ASP A 254 -17.57 -11.38 -8.95
CA ASP A 254 -18.34 -12.43 -8.28
C ASP A 254 -17.68 -12.95 -6.99
N LEU A 255 -16.39 -12.64 -6.76
CA LEU A 255 -15.70 -13.02 -5.54
C LEU A 255 -16.34 -12.31 -4.35
N ALA A 256 -16.93 -13.05 -3.42
CA ALA A 256 -17.46 -12.51 -2.17
C ALA A 256 -16.31 -12.27 -1.18
N TRP A 257 -15.98 -11.00 -0.97
CA TRP A 257 -14.92 -10.59 -0.04
C TRP A 257 -15.28 -9.33 0.77
N ASP A 258 -16.28 -8.58 0.33
CA ASP A 258 -16.61 -7.24 0.80
C ASP A 258 -17.86 -7.24 1.71
N PHE A 259 -18.58 -6.13 1.80
CA PHE A 259 -19.76 -5.99 2.66
C PHE A 259 -20.94 -6.89 2.25
N ARG A 260 -20.85 -7.66 1.16
CA ARG A 260 -21.77 -8.79 0.93
C ARG A 260 -21.73 -9.82 2.07
N LEU A 261 -20.60 -9.94 2.77
CA LEU A 261 -20.43 -10.84 3.91
C LEU A 261 -20.79 -10.12 5.23
N PRO A 262 -21.79 -10.58 6.00
CA PRO A 262 -22.25 -9.88 7.21
C PRO A 262 -21.20 -9.63 8.30
N GLN A 263 -20.20 -10.52 8.44
CA GLN A 263 -19.12 -10.30 9.43
C GLN A 263 -18.05 -9.34 8.91
N VAL A 264 -18.04 -8.96 7.64
CA VAL A 264 -17.16 -7.87 7.15
C VAL A 264 -17.75 -6.54 7.58
N VAL A 265 -17.08 -5.90 8.54
CA VAL A 265 -17.58 -4.69 9.21
C VAL A 265 -16.85 -3.42 8.82
N SER A 266 -15.62 -3.56 8.33
CA SER A 266 -14.84 -2.45 7.80
C SER A 266 -13.80 -2.95 6.80
N ILE A 267 -13.45 -2.07 5.86
CA ILE A 267 -12.53 -2.34 4.76
C ILE A 267 -11.63 -1.12 4.59
N ASN A 268 -10.32 -1.32 4.44
CA ASN A 268 -9.42 -0.28 3.93
C ASN A 268 -8.99 -0.57 2.49
N CYS A 269 -8.69 0.48 1.73
CA CYS A 269 -7.96 0.35 0.47
C CYS A 269 -6.97 1.51 0.29
N SER A 270 -5.91 1.30 -0.51
CA SER A 270 -4.95 2.36 -0.84
C SER A 270 -5.27 2.90 -2.23
N GLY A 271 -5.79 4.13 -2.30
CA GLY A 271 -6.00 4.82 -3.58
C GLY A 271 -4.69 4.98 -4.34
N HIS A 272 -3.60 5.16 -3.59
CA HIS A 272 -2.28 5.30 -4.19
C HIS A 272 -1.60 4.00 -4.67
N LYS A 273 -2.28 2.85 -4.58
CA LYS A 273 -1.80 1.58 -5.16
C LYS A 273 -2.54 1.31 -6.48
N TYR A 274 -3.40 0.30 -6.54
CA TYR A 274 -4.22 0.02 -7.72
C TYR A 274 -5.41 0.98 -7.89
N GLY A 275 -5.60 1.96 -6.99
CA GLY A 275 -6.52 3.08 -7.19
C GLY A 275 -5.99 4.18 -8.12
N LEU A 276 -4.76 4.00 -8.64
CA LEU A 276 -4.16 4.76 -9.74
C LEU A 276 -3.82 6.22 -9.40
N VAL A 277 -3.65 6.55 -8.12
CA VAL A 277 -3.24 7.90 -7.68
C VAL A 277 -1.80 7.91 -7.19
N TYR A 278 -1.07 9.02 -7.33
CA TYR A 278 0.22 9.20 -6.67
C TYR A 278 0.15 9.04 -5.13
N PRO A 279 1.28 8.74 -4.44
CA PRO A 279 1.31 8.53 -3.00
C PRO A 279 0.66 9.68 -2.20
N GLY A 280 -0.13 9.32 -1.19
CA GLY A 280 -0.81 10.27 -0.29
C GLY A 280 -2.32 10.10 -0.11
N VAL A 281 -2.95 9.07 -0.70
CA VAL A 281 -4.36 8.75 -0.41
C VAL A 281 -4.66 7.28 -0.12
N GLY A 282 -5.45 7.04 0.91
CA GLY A 282 -6.10 5.77 1.26
C GLY A 282 -7.51 6.01 1.77
N TRP A 283 -8.25 4.94 2.01
CA TRP A 283 -9.66 4.99 2.41
C TRP A 283 -9.94 3.98 3.50
N ALA A 284 -10.72 4.38 4.50
CA ALA A 284 -11.32 3.50 5.50
C ALA A 284 -12.84 3.61 5.37
N LEU A 285 -13.51 2.46 5.28
CA LEU A 285 -14.96 2.35 5.13
C LEU A 285 -15.48 1.42 6.22
N TRP A 286 -16.63 1.77 6.78
CA TRP A 286 -17.39 0.92 7.69
C TRP A 286 -18.69 0.50 7.01
N ARG A 287 -19.17 -0.69 7.38
CA ARG A 287 -20.40 -1.27 6.84
C ARG A 287 -21.58 -0.30 7.00
N ASP A 288 -21.73 0.23 8.20
CA ASP A 288 -22.73 1.22 8.58
C ASP A 288 -22.29 1.94 9.87
N ARG A 289 -23.15 2.79 10.42
CA ARG A 289 -22.84 3.66 11.55
C ARG A 289 -22.56 2.90 12.84
N ASP A 290 -23.15 1.72 13.02
CA ASP A 290 -23.03 0.92 14.26
C ASP A 290 -21.61 0.35 14.43
N PHE A 291 -20.83 0.32 13.36
CA PHE A 291 -19.44 -0.16 13.37
C PHE A 291 -18.40 0.94 13.56
N LEU A 292 -18.82 2.20 13.68
CA LEU A 292 -17.96 3.33 14.03
C LEU A 292 -18.46 3.99 15.32
N PRO A 293 -17.83 3.74 16.48
CA PRO A 293 -18.24 4.33 17.76
C PRO A 293 -18.19 5.86 17.79
N ASP A 294 -19.23 6.50 18.33
CA ASP A 294 -19.35 7.97 18.42
C ASP A 294 -18.23 8.63 19.23
N GLU A 295 -17.73 7.95 20.26
CA GLU A 295 -16.63 8.42 21.11
C GLU A 295 -15.30 8.61 20.35
N LEU A 296 -15.18 8.02 19.16
CA LEU A 296 -14.01 8.18 18.30
C LEU A 296 -14.16 9.35 17.32
N ILE A 297 -15.35 9.92 17.17
CA ILE A 297 -15.62 11.01 16.24
C ILE A 297 -15.49 12.34 16.99
N PHE A 298 -14.60 13.19 16.50
CA PHE A 298 -14.41 14.53 17.01
C PHE A 298 -15.23 15.52 16.20
N HIS A 299 -15.70 16.57 16.87
CA HIS A 299 -16.48 17.65 16.28
C HIS A 299 -15.67 18.94 16.35
N VAL A 300 -15.24 19.43 15.18
CA VAL A 300 -14.43 20.65 15.07
C VAL A 300 -15.35 21.79 14.67
N ASN A 301 -15.36 22.88 15.44
CA ASN A 301 -16.24 24.05 15.22
C ASN A 301 -15.51 25.38 14.99
N TYR A 302 -14.19 25.45 15.23
CA TYR A 302 -13.42 26.70 15.12
C TYR A 302 -13.00 27.04 13.68
N LEU A 303 -13.32 26.16 12.73
CA LEU A 303 -13.10 26.34 11.29
C LEU A 303 -14.42 26.70 10.59
N GLY A 304 -15.29 27.49 11.22
CA GLY A 304 -16.50 28.04 10.59
C GLY A 304 -17.79 27.19 10.65
N GLY A 305 -17.71 25.88 10.89
CA GLY A 305 -18.89 25.00 11.09
C GLY A 305 -18.59 23.71 11.88
N ASP A 306 -19.63 23.01 12.38
CA ASP A 306 -19.47 21.74 13.09
C ASP A 306 -19.29 20.56 12.12
N MET A 307 -18.07 20.04 12.04
CA MET A 307 -17.71 18.96 11.11
C MET A 307 -17.19 17.73 11.86
N PRO A 308 -17.77 16.53 11.63
CA PRO A 308 -17.26 15.30 12.21
C PRO A 308 -15.94 14.90 11.54
N THR A 309 -14.96 14.54 12.35
CA THR A 309 -13.64 14.07 11.92
C THR A 309 -13.24 12.81 12.68
N PHE A 310 -12.69 11.84 11.94
CA PHE A 310 -12.08 10.65 12.51
C PHE A 310 -10.84 10.28 11.68
N THR A 311 -9.75 10.99 11.94
CA THR A 311 -8.45 10.84 11.29
C THR A 311 -7.35 10.93 12.36
N LEU A 312 -6.17 10.35 12.07
CA LEU A 312 -5.00 10.53 12.93
C LEU A 312 -4.24 11.81 12.55
N ASN A 313 -4.26 12.14 11.26
CA ASN A 313 -3.70 13.39 10.75
C ASN A 313 -4.72 14.55 10.92
N PHE A 314 -4.18 15.77 11.00
CA PHE A 314 -4.95 16.99 10.96
C PHE A 314 -4.78 17.68 9.60
N SER A 315 -3.96 18.73 9.50
CA SER A 315 -3.68 19.39 8.22
C SER A 315 -2.96 18.48 7.24
N ARG A 316 -3.49 18.38 6.02
CA ARG A 316 -2.92 17.59 4.92
C ARG A 316 -3.49 18.05 3.58
N PRO A 317 -2.77 17.87 2.47
CA PRO A 317 -3.26 18.33 1.18
C PRO A 317 -4.46 17.47 0.71
N GLY A 318 -5.40 18.13 0.03
CA GLY A 318 -6.59 17.50 -0.58
C GLY A 318 -6.38 17.07 -2.03
N ASN A 319 -5.23 17.36 -2.63
CA ASN A 319 -4.98 17.13 -4.05
C ASN A 319 -4.99 15.65 -4.46
N GLN A 320 -4.53 14.72 -3.61
CA GLN A 320 -4.66 13.28 -3.92
C GLN A 320 -6.12 12.82 -3.94
N ILE A 321 -7.01 13.42 -3.15
CA ILE A 321 -8.45 13.11 -3.18
C ILE A 321 -9.06 13.62 -4.49
N VAL A 322 -8.67 14.81 -4.93
CA VAL A 322 -9.03 15.35 -6.25
C VAL A 322 -8.54 14.41 -7.36
N GLY A 323 -7.29 13.94 -7.28
CA GLY A 323 -6.73 12.96 -8.21
C GLY A 323 -7.50 11.63 -8.22
N GLN A 324 -7.92 11.14 -7.06
CA GLN A 324 -8.75 9.93 -6.96
C GLN A 324 -10.10 10.11 -7.66
N TYR A 325 -10.75 11.24 -7.42
CA TYR A 325 -12.04 11.56 -8.01
C TYR A 325 -11.94 11.74 -9.53
N TYR A 326 -10.87 12.37 -10.01
CA TYR A 326 -10.55 12.43 -11.43
C TYR A 326 -10.53 11.02 -12.03
N ASN A 327 -9.77 10.08 -11.47
CA ASN A 327 -9.71 8.71 -11.98
C ASN A 327 -11.07 8.02 -11.95
N PHE A 328 -11.89 8.22 -10.91
CA PHE A 328 -13.24 7.65 -10.85
C PHE A 328 -14.13 8.14 -12.00
N LEU A 329 -14.11 9.44 -12.30
CA LEU A 329 -14.91 10.01 -13.39
C LEU A 329 -14.35 9.65 -14.77
N ARG A 330 -13.04 9.79 -14.95
CA ARG A 330 -12.31 9.61 -16.21
C ARG A 330 -12.33 8.17 -16.69
N LEU A 331 -12.21 7.21 -15.78
CA LEU A 331 -12.11 5.79 -16.11
C LEU A 331 -13.45 5.08 -15.99
N GLY A 332 -14.21 5.37 -14.92
CA GLY A 332 -15.36 4.56 -14.54
C GLY A 332 -15.00 3.07 -14.41
N ARG A 333 -16.01 2.20 -14.29
CA ARG A 333 -15.76 0.75 -14.17
C ARG A 333 -15.01 0.18 -15.37
N GLU A 334 -15.37 0.60 -16.59
CA GLU A 334 -14.79 0.10 -17.84
C GLU A 334 -13.30 0.43 -17.96
N GLY A 335 -12.89 1.66 -17.66
CA GLY A 335 -11.50 2.08 -17.72
C GLY A 335 -10.62 1.35 -16.70
N TYR A 336 -11.08 1.24 -15.44
CA TYR A 336 -10.38 0.44 -14.43
C TYR A 336 -10.26 -1.02 -14.86
N THR A 337 -11.34 -1.66 -15.33
CA THR A 337 -11.29 -3.05 -15.81
C THR A 337 -10.28 -3.21 -16.95
N ARG A 338 -10.25 -2.30 -17.94
CA ARG A 338 -9.26 -2.36 -19.04
C ARG A 338 -7.83 -2.27 -18.54
N ILE A 339 -7.52 -1.28 -17.70
CA ILE A 339 -6.16 -1.05 -17.19
C ILE A 339 -5.71 -2.28 -16.39
N LEU A 340 -6.52 -2.69 -15.41
CA LEU A 340 -6.19 -3.80 -14.51
C LEU A 340 -6.08 -5.13 -15.25
N LYS A 341 -6.91 -5.34 -16.28
CA LYS A 341 -6.83 -6.53 -17.13
C LYS A 341 -5.51 -6.57 -17.90
N ASN A 342 -5.08 -5.44 -18.45
CA ASN A 342 -3.81 -5.34 -19.15
C ASN A 342 -2.60 -5.60 -18.22
N LEU A 343 -2.67 -5.10 -16.98
CA LEU A 343 -1.66 -5.37 -15.96
C LEU A 343 -1.62 -6.86 -15.58
N GLN A 344 -2.79 -7.47 -15.36
CA GLN A 344 -2.90 -8.90 -15.05
C GLN A 344 -2.38 -9.77 -16.21
N ASP A 345 -2.76 -9.48 -17.46
CA ASP A 345 -2.31 -10.23 -18.63
C ASP A 345 -0.79 -10.11 -18.84
N THR A 346 -0.23 -8.95 -18.51
CA THR A 346 1.23 -8.74 -18.52
C THR A 346 1.91 -9.53 -17.40
N ALA A 347 1.37 -9.52 -16.18
CA ALA A 347 1.88 -10.28 -15.05
C ALA A 347 1.87 -11.79 -15.33
N LEU A 348 0.74 -12.34 -15.79
CA LEU A 348 0.58 -13.75 -16.13
C LEU A 348 1.55 -14.21 -17.21
N TRP A 349 1.72 -13.39 -18.26
CA TRP A 349 2.68 -13.69 -19.32
C TRP A 349 4.12 -13.68 -18.80
N LEU A 350 4.51 -12.66 -18.04
CA LEU A 350 5.87 -12.52 -17.53
C LEU A 350 6.18 -13.65 -16.54
N ALA A 351 5.23 -14.01 -15.67
CA ALA A 351 5.37 -15.14 -14.74
C ALA A 351 5.63 -16.44 -15.50
N LYS A 352 4.84 -16.73 -16.54
CA LYS A 352 5.04 -17.91 -17.41
C LYS A 352 6.39 -17.88 -18.13
N ALA A 353 6.82 -16.72 -18.61
CA ALA A 353 8.09 -16.58 -19.31
C ALA A 353 9.29 -16.78 -18.38
N LEU A 354 9.22 -16.25 -17.15
CA LEU A 354 10.24 -16.44 -16.12
C LEU A 354 10.27 -17.90 -15.65
N GLU A 355 9.13 -18.53 -15.42
CA GLU A 355 9.06 -19.97 -15.10
C GLU A 355 9.67 -20.83 -16.21
N GLY A 356 9.44 -20.46 -17.47
CA GLY A 356 10.00 -21.11 -18.65
C GLY A 356 11.53 -21.04 -18.76
N MET A 357 12.21 -20.21 -17.96
CA MET A 357 13.68 -20.23 -17.85
C MET A 357 14.21 -21.46 -17.11
N GLY A 358 13.34 -22.25 -16.48
CA GLY A 358 13.69 -23.54 -15.88
C GLY A 358 14.33 -23.46 -14.50
N ILE A 359 14.82 -22.29 -14.06
CA ILE A 359 15.46 -22.09 -12.75
C ILE A 359 14.51 -21.53 -11.66
N PHE A 360 13.36 -20.99 -12.08
CA PHE A 360 12.39 -20.37 -11.19
C PHE A 360 11.21 -21.32 -10.89
N GLN A 361 10.63 -21.14 -9.72
CA GLN A 361 9.32 -21.64 -9.34
C GLN A 361 8.43 -20.44 -9.00
N VAL A 362 7.27 -20.36 -9.64
CA VAL A 362 6.26 -19.33 -9.34
C VAL A 362 5.52 -19.73 -8.07
N ILE A 363 5.48 -18.82 -7.09
CA ILE A 363 4.66 -18.96 -5.87
C ILE A 363 3.44 -18.03 -5.90
N GLY A 364 3.51 -16.92 -6.64
CA GLY A 364 2.39 -16.03 -6.94
C GLY A 364 2.45 -15.62 -8.41
N GLY A 365 1.41 -15.95 -9.19
CA GLY A 365 1.44 -15.87 -10.66
C GLY A 365 0.83 -14.60 -11.26
N GLY A 366 0.20 -13.76 -10.44
CA GLY A 366 -0.48 -12.55 -10.89
C GLY A 366 -1.97 -12.73 -11.22
N ASP A 367 -2.55 -13.88 -10.89
CA ASP A 367 -3.95 -14.26 -11.16
C ASP A 367 -4.97 -13.60 -10.21
N THR A 368 -4.53 -13.21 -9.01
CA THR A 368 -5.32 -12.41 -8.05
C THR A 368 -5.12 -10.91 -8.31
N ILE A 369 -4.02 -10.35 -7.82
CA ILE A 369 -3.50 -9.02 -8.18
C ILE A 369 -2.31 -9.17 -9.12
N PRO A 370 -1.97 -8.16 -9.95
CA PRO A 370 -0.79 -8.17 -10.85
C PRO A 370 0.57 -8.16 -10.12
N VAL A 371 0.84 -9.15 -9.28
CA VAL A 371 2.08 -9.36 -8.54
C VAL A 371 2.60 -10.74 -8.86
N ILE A 372 3.87 -10.80 -9.21
CA ILE A 372 4.60 -12.04 -9.42
C ILE A 372 5.51 -12.24 -8.22
N ALA A 373 5.50 -13.44 -7.65
CA ALA A 373 6.46 -13.87 -6.64
C ALA A 373 7.12 -15.17 -7.11
N LEU A 374 8.45 -15.17 -7.11
CA LEU A 374 9.29 -16.24 -7.65
C LEU A 374 10.28 -16.68 -6.58
N ARG A 375 10.57 -17.96 -6.51
CA ARG A 375 11.77 -18.47 -5.83
C ARG A 375 12.64 -19.25 -6.81
N LEU A 376 13.91 -19.43 -6.47
CA LEU A 376 14.76 -20.38 -7.19
C LEU A 376 14.35 -21.81 -6.85
N ARG A 377 14.50 -22.71 -7.81
CA ARG A 377 14.35 -24.15 -7.57
C ARG A 377 15.50 -24.67 -6.70
N GLN A 378 15.25 -25.74 -5.96
CA GLN A 378 16.18 -26.29 -4.96
C GLN A 378 17.49 -26.86 -5.55
N ASP A 379 17.50 -27.15 -6.85
CA ASP A 379 18.65 -27.65 -7.60
C ASP A 379 19.60 -26.52 -8.04
N VAL A 380 19.16 -25.25 -8.02
CA VAL A 380 20.00 -24.09 -8.30
C VAL A 380 20.78 -23.71 -7.03
N ARG A 381 22.11 -23.88 -7.05
CA ARG A 381 22.95 -23.70 -5.84
C ARG A 381 24.10 -22.70 -5.96
N HIS A 382 24.38 -22.19 -7.16
CA HIS A 382 25.56 -21.38 -7.44
C HIS A 382 25.36 -19.88 -7.11
N TYR A 383 24.11 -19.45 -6.97
CA TYR A 383 23.71 -18.10 -6.56
C TYR A 383 22.30 -18.14 -5.97
N ASP A 384 21.88 -17.05 -5.35
CA ASP A 384 20.55 -16.87 -4.75
C ASP A 384 19.73 -15.79 -5.49
N VAL A 385 18.49 -15.56 -5.03
CA VAL A 385 17.63 -14.49 -5.57
C VAL A 385 18.20 -13.09 -5.33
N PHE A 386 19.06 -12.89 -4.32
CA PHE A 386 19.68 -11.59 -4.04
C PHE A 386 20.70 -11.24 -5.10
N ALA A 387 21.50 -12.21 -5.55
CA ALA A 387 22.44 -12.03 -6.67
C ALA A 387 21.73 -11.65 -7.97
N ILE A 388 20.55 -12.23 -8.25
CA ILE A 388 19.73 -11.85 -9.41
C ILE A 388 19.21 -10.41 -9.27
N SER A 389 18.70 -10.04 -8.10
CA SER A 389 18.26 -8.66 -7.80
C SER A 389 19.39 -7.64 -8.05
N ASP A 390 20.61 -7.94 -7.59
CA ASP A 390 21.77 -7.06 -7.78
C ASP A 390 22.21 -6.96 -9.25
N ALA A 391 22.15 -8.07 -9.99
CA ALA A 391 22.42 -8.09 -11.42
C ALA A 391 21.42 -7.24 -12.21
N LEU A 392 20.13 -7.31 -11.86
CA LEU A 392 19.08 -6.49 -12.45
C LEU A 392 19.24 -5.00 -12.10
N ARG A 393 19.71 -4.69 -10.87
CA ARG A 393 19.95 -3.31 -10.43
C ARG A 393 21.01 -2.60 -11.27
N ARG A 394 22.05 -3.32 -11.71
CA ARG A 394 23.08 -2.79 -12.64
C ARG A 394 22.49 -2.33 -13.99
N ARG A 395 21.28 -2.77 -14.32
CA ARG A 395 20.52 -2.46 -15.54
C ARG A 395 19.37 -1.47 -15.27
N GLY A 396 19.32 -0.88 -14.07
CA GLY A 396 18.33 0.12 -13.66
C GLY A 396 17.05 -0.45 -13.02
N TRP A 397 16.88 -1.77 -13.01
CA TRP A 397 15.69 -2.42 -12.45
C TRP A 397 15.78 -2.57 -10.93
N GLN A 398 14.72 -2.17 -10.22
CA GLN A 398 14.62 -2.43 -8.78
C GLN A 398 13.63 -3.57 -8.57
N VAL A 399 14.14 -4.81 -8.60
CA VAL A 399 13.38 -6.03 -8.27
C VAL A 399 13.81 -6.50 -6.88
N PRO A 400 12.96 -6.41 -5.84
CA PRO A 400 13.34 -6.76 -4.48
C PRO A 400 13.49 -8.28 -4.32
N ALA A 401 14.55 -8.67 -3.60
CA ALA A 401 14.73 -10.00 -3.03
C ALA A 401 14.61 -9.94 -1.50
N TYR A 402 13.88 -10.87 -0.88
CA TYR A 402 13.73 -10.97 0.57
C TYR A 402 13.24 -12.36 1.00
N THR A 403 13.40 -12.70 2.28
CA THR A 403 12.85 -13.92 2.88
C THR A 403 11.39 -13.72 3.29
N LEU A 404 10.57 -14.76 3.17
CA LEU A 404 9.20 -14.72 3.70
C LEU A 404 9.21 -14.54 5.24
N PRO A 405 8.07 -14.10 5.82
CA PRO A 405 7.93 -13.93 7.28
C PRO A 405 8.11 -15.23 8.07
N ALA A 406 7.95 -15.12 9.39
CA ALA A 406 8.05 -16.23 10.32
C ALA A 406 7.28 -17.48 9.86
N ASP A 407 7.87 -18.65 10.13
CA ASP A 407 7.45 -19.99 9.70
C ASP A 407 7.82 -20.36 8.24
N CYS A 408 8.38 -19.42 7.48
CA CYS A 408 8.86 -19.59 6.09
C CYS A 408 10.17 -18.81 5.81
N GLU A 409 10.98 -18.49 6.83
CA GLU A 409 12.16 -17.62 6.70
C GLU A 409 13.26 -18.22 5.81
N ASP A 410 13.23 -19.53 5.58
CA ASP A 410 14.13 -20.26 4.68
C ASP A 410 13.78 -20.04 3.19
N ILE A 411 12.61 -19.48 2.90
CA ILE A 411 12.13 -19.22 1.54
C ILE A 411 12.47 -17.78 1.14
N ALA A 412 13.51 -17.62 0.33
CA ALA A 412 13.86 -16.35 -0.31
C ALA A 412 13.18 -16.20 -1.68
N ILE A 413 12.60 -15.02 -1.93
CA ILE A 413 11.79 -14.75 -3.12
C ILE A 413 12.20 -13.45 -3.83
N LEU A 414 11.98 -13.39 -5.14
CA LEU A 414 11.87 -12.15 -5.91
C LEU A 414 10.39 -11.77 -6.01
N ARG A 415 10.06 -10.48 -5.82
CA ARG A 415 8.70 -9.98 -6.08
C ARG A 415 8.72 -8.92 -7.16
N LEU A 416 7.84 -9.04 -8.14
CA LEU A 416 7.63 -8.04 -9.19
C LEU A 416 6.19 -7.53 -9.10
N VAL A 417 6.01 -6.23 -8.86
CA VAL A 417 4.68 -5.60 -8.89
C VAL A 417 4.46 -4.93 -10.23
N ILE A 418 3.43 -5.35 -10.96
CA ILE A 418 3.06 -4.81 -12.27
C ILE A 418 2.00 -3.73 -12.07
N ARG A 419 2.34 -2.48 -12.41
CA ARG A 419 1.52 -1.30 -12.12
C ARG A 419 1.23 -0.51 -13.39
N GLU A 420 0.27 0.42 -13.28
CA GLU A 420 -0.05 1.30 -14.40
C GLU A 420 1.20 1.99 -14.95
N GLY A 421 1.34 1.85 -16.27
CA GLY A 421 2.46 2.37 -17.00
C GLY A 421 3.70 1.45 -17.08
N PHE A 422 3.62 0.24 -16.55
CA PHE A 422 4.48 -0.87 -16.95
C PHE A 422 3.87 -1.58 -18.16
N SER A 423 4.34 -1.24 -19.37
CA SER A 423 3.81 -1.81 -20.61
C SER A 423 4.30 -3.24 -20.85
N ARG A 424 3.63 -3.95 -21.76
CA ARG A 424 4.09 -5.27 -22.23
C ARG A 424 5.49 -5.21 -22.85
N ASP A 425 5.79 -4.15 -23.60
CA ASP A 425 7.11 -3.93 -24.19
C ASP A 425 8.21 -3.77 -23.11
N LEU A 426 7.91 -3.00 -22.05
CA LEU A 426 8.81 -2.86 -20.91
C LEU A 426 9.00 -4.19 -20.16
N ALA A 427 7.97 -5.05 -20.13
CA ALA A 427 8.07 -6.42 -19.61
C ALA A 427 8.98 -7.32 -20.46
N GLU A 428 9.00 -7.15 -21.79
CA GLU A 428 9.90 -7.88 -22.69
C GLU A 428 11.36 -7.46 -22.49
N LEU A 429 11.62 -6.15 -22.30
CA LEU A 429 12.94 -5.65 -21.94
C LEU A 429 13.41 -6.19 -20.60
N LEU A 430 12.53 -6.21 -19.59
CA LEU A 430 12.83 -6.81 -18.29
C LEU A 430 13.16 -8.30 -18.42
N LEU A 431 12.37 -9.06 -19.19
CA LEU A 431 12.62 -10.49 -19.42
C LEU A 431 13.97 -10.73 -20.12
N LYS A 432 14.35 -9.87 -21.07
CA LYS A 432 15.67 -9.92 -21.72
C LYS A 432 16.77 -9.72 -20.67
N ASP A 433 16.66 -8.71 -19.82
CA ASP A 433 17.64 -8.43 -18.76
C ASP A 433 17.70 -9.53 -17.70
N PHE A 434 16.59 -10.20 -17.39
CA PHE A 434 16.58 -11.42 -16.56
C PHE A 434 17.42 -12.53 -17.18
N LYS A 435 17.26 -12.79 -18.48
CA LYS A 435 18.04 -13.83 -19.18
C LYS A 435 19.52 -13.49 -19.20
N GLU A 436 19.87 -12.23 -19.44
CA GLU A 436 21.27 -11.79 -19.43
C GLU A 436 21.87 -11.84 -18.02
N ALA A 437 21.13 -11.41 -16.99
CA ALA A 437 21.56 -11.50 -15.60
C ALA A 437 21.82 -12.96 -15.16
N VAL A 438 20.93 -13.88 -15.51
CA VAL A 438 21.10 -15.32 -15.24
C VAL A 438 22.30 -15.87 -15.99
N HIS A 439 22.44 -15.56 -17.29
CA HIS A 439 23.58 -15.99 -18.09
C HIS A 439 24.92 -15.48 -17.50
N GLU A 440 24.99 -14.23 -17.04
CA GLU A 440 26.17 -13.69 -16.35
C GLU A 440 26.50 -14.47 -15.07
N LEU A 441 25.49 -14.84 -14.29
CA LEU A 441 25.67 -15.58 -13.04
C LEU A 441 26.09 -17.04 -13.29
N ASP A 442 25.61 -17.67 -14.36
CA ASP A 442 25.97 -19.04 -14.75
C ASP A 442 27.41 -19.15 -15.29
N HIS A 443 27.91 -18.11 -15.97
CA HIS A 443 29.20 -18.15 -16.70
C HIS A 443 30.27 -17.23 -16.11
N GLY A 444 29.92 -16.39 -15.13
CA GLY A 444 30.86 -15.49 -14.49
C GLY A 444 31.76 -16.21 -13.49
N ASN A 445 33.07 -15.95 -13.55
CA ASN A 445 34.04 -16.31 -12.50
C ASN A 445 33.82 -15.55 -11.16
N ALA A 446 32.67 -14.89 -11.01
CA ALA A 446 32.35 -14.15 -9.81
C ALA A 446 32.02 -15.15 -8.71
N HIS A 447 32.82 -15.16 -7.65
CA HIS A 447 32.40 -15.65 -6.35
C HIS A 447 31.13 -14.88 -5.95
N ALA A 448 29.97 -15.37 -6.38
CA ALA A 448 28.67 -14.88 -5.96
C ALA A 448 28.62 -15.12 -4.45
N ARG A 449 28.83 -14.05 -3.69
CA ARG A 449 28.72 -14.09 -2.24
C ARG A 449 27.28 -14.47 -1.93
N VAL A 450 27.06 -15.71 -1.51
CA VAL A 450 25.84 -16.11 -0.80
C VAL A 450 25.63 -15.05 0.29
N HIS A 451 24.61 -14.22 0.12
CA HIS A 451 24.38 -13.15 1.06
C HIS A 451 23.92 -13.77 2.38
N LYS A 452 24.71 -13.62 3.44
CA LYS A 452 24.16 -13.78 4.79
C LYS A 452 23.16 -12.63 4.98
N PRO A 453 21.95 -12.88 5.50
CA PRO A 453 20.94 -11.85 5.63
C PRO A 453 21.48 -10.75 6.53
N VAL A 454 21.70 -9.57 5.95
CA VAL A 454 22.01 -8.34 6.68
C VAL A 454 21.04 -7.30 6.15
N PHE A 455 19.86 -7.19 6.77
CA PHE A 455 19.21 -5.93 7.11
C PHE A 455 17.97 -6.21 7.97
N HIS A 456 18.01 -5.72 9.21
CA HIS A 456 16.84 -5.57 10.07
C HIS A 456 16.36 -4.13 9.99
N HIS A 457 15.05 -3.91 10.04
CA HIS A 457 14.49 -2.59 10.31
C HIS A 457 14.93 -2.16 11.72
N ASN A 458 15.73 -1.10 11.82
CA ASN A 458 15.81 -0.28 13.03
C ASN A 458 14.69 0.77 12.98
#